data_AF-A0A941N9K6-F1
#
_entry.id   AF-A0A941N9K6-F1
#
_cell.length_a   1.000
_cell.length_b   1.000
_cell.length_c   1.000
_cell.angle_alpha   90.00
_cell.angle_beta   90.00
_cell.angle_gamma   90.00
#
_symmetry.space_group_name_H-M   'P 1'
#
loop_
_entity.id
_entity.type
_entity.pdbx_description
1 polymer ?
#
loop_
_entity_poly.entity_id
_entity_poly.type
_entity_poly.pdbx_seq_one_letter_code
_entity_poly.pdbx_strand_id
1 'polypeptide(L)'
;MKCPDCETKVKVPAGDGTDSDSSSAKKPATAKRPVRKTKGVDDEGFLAALDLDAAVDSSHAMCPKCGASLPEDADECPKCGVDPTTGQLSARAKKRRGMKGPDPKFFWRAAWTDSWAFTKENFTVGLRTLLYTILVGAVGVGCSMAANAIQDPPPKIFFIALQMLTNLIMPGWQLCVILETIRVSCAKKSNITRLHFDVFNNIALGIKWFLWLLAFVVWMPIAFVMMPLAMVHLAMPVTMRGWVNFLLAPTFFRNLGPTLYYWLIWFCLKVPILLPLFVSALVLQVRLLAIVESLKAQQKPTINGTELVILIAALGTTALIYLVADSFVMLFLARVIGLIAYYFQNQLDLVTFIAEKEYKRKEVKVDAWGNPIKTNGQKMMEVGLIIGVLLLVTGVGWFAYMQLFKKN
;
A
#
# COMPACT_ATOMS: atom_id res chain seq x y z
N MET A 1 -22.75 15.55 43.32
CA MET A 1 -22.45 16.40 42.13
C MET A 1 -23.37 15.99 40.98
N LYS A 2 -23.55 16.80 39.92
CA LYS A 2 -24.35 16.41 38.73
C LYS A 2 -23.48 15.68 37.71
N CYS A 3 -24.03 14.62 37.08
CA CYS A 3 -23.34 13.92 35.99
C CYS A 3 -23.34 14.79 34.71
N PRO A 4 -22.20 14.98 34.02
CA PRO A 4 -22.12 15.88 32.87
C PRO A 4 -22.85 15.40 31.61
N ASP A 5 -23.16 14.10 31.48
CA ASP A 5 -23.82 13.55 30.29
C ASP A 5 -25.35 13.44 30.40
N CYS A 6 -25.90 13.45 31.63
CA CYS A 6 -27.34 13.23 31.84
C CYS A 6 -27.98 14.13 32.90
N GLU A 7 -27.23 15.14 33.40
CA GLU A 7 -27.63 16.17 34.39
C GLU A 7 -28.30 15.70 35.68
N THR A 8 -28.42 14.38 35.90
CA THR A 8 -29.07 13.81 37.07
C THR A 8 -28.19 14.00 38.30
N LYS A 9 -28.83 14.37 39.41
CA LYS A 9 -28.16 14.77 40.64
C LYS A 9 -27.75 13.51 41.42
N VAL A 10 -26.47 13.16 41.36
CA VAL A 10 -25.93 12.02 42.09
C VAL A 10 -25.59 12.46 43.52
N LYS A 11 -26.22 11.81 44.51
CA LYS A 11 -25.87 11.95 45.93
C LYS A 11 -24.57 11.22 46.19
N VAL A 12 -23.57 11.92 46.70
CA VAL A 12 -22.30 11.36 47.17
C VAL A 12 -22.31 11.49 48.70
N PRO A 13 -22.05 10.42 49.47
CA PRO A 13 -21.97 10.53 50.92
C PRO A 13 -20.79 11.44 51.31
N ALA A 14 -21.04 12.35 52.25
CA ALA A 14 -19.99 13.13 52.89
C ALA A 14 -19.14 12.18 53.74
N GLY A 15 -17.82 12.27 53.60
CA GLY A 15 -16.88 11.44 54.36
C GLY A 15 -16.73 11.97 55.78
N ASP A 16 -16.95 11.09 56.75
CA ASP A 16 -16.41 11.24 58.10
C ASP A 16 -15.12 10.41 58.18
N GLY A 17 -14.03 11.06 58.56
CA GLY A 17 -12.74 10.41 58.80
C GLY A 17 -12.61 9.90 60.23
N THR A 18 -11.76 8.90 60.45
CA THR A 18 -10.75 8.82 61.52
C THR A 18 -10.03 7.46 61.52
N ASP A 19 -8.69 7.55 61.42
CA ASP A 19 -7.60 6.83 62.09
C ASP A 19 -7.59 5.32 62.44
N SER A 20 -6.40 4.75 62.15
CA SER A 20 -5.55 3.88 63.00
C SER A 20 -5.45 2.36 62.74
N ASP A 21 -4.24 1.99 62.30
CA ASP A 21 -3.29 0.99 62.83
C ASP A 21 -3.55 -0.53 62.99
N SER A 22 -2.58 -1.28 62.42
CA SER A 22 -1.99 -2.56 62.90
C SER A 22 -2.90 -3.80 62.86
N SER A 23 -2.45 -5.05 62.95
CA SER A 23 -1.24 -5.80 62.60
C SER A 23 -1.65 -7.30 62.64
N SER A 24 -0.99 -8.14 61.84
CA SER A 24 -0.78 -9.59 62.00
C SER A 24 -1.75 -10.47 62.84
N ALA A 25 -2.32 -11.53 62.23
CA ALA A 25 -2.12 -12.94 62.66
C ALA A 25 -2.98 -13.99 61.89
N LYS A 26 -2.28 -15.07 61.49
CA LYS A 26 -2.64 -16.51 61.34
C LYS A 26 -4.09 -17.00 61.10
N LYS A 27 -4.19 -17.84 60.06
CA LYS A 27 -5.20 -18.90 59.80
C LYS A 27 -5.46 -19.80 61.03
N PRO A 28 -6.67 -20.37 61.13
CA PRO A 28 -6.81 -21.79 60.77
C PRO A 28 -8.05 -22.10 59.91
N ALA A 29 -8.00 -23.26 59.26
CA ALA A 29 -9.07 -23.83 58.45
C ALA A 29 -10.11 -24.55 59.33
N THR A 30 -11.42 -24.43 59.03
CA THR A 30 -12.35 -25.58 58.93
C THR A 30 -13.78 -25.22 58.48
N ALA A 31 -14.29 -26.10 57.61
CA ALA A 31 -15.64 -26.68 57.54
C ALA A 31 -16.92 -25.80 57.33
N LYS A 32 -17.56 -26.09 56.19
CA LYS A 32 -18.93 -25.79 55.76
C LYS A 32 -20.02 -26.01 56.83
N ARG A 33 -21.01 -25.11 56.95
CA ARG A 33 -22.47 -25.43 57.02
C ARG A 33 -23.37 -24.16 57.06
N PRO A 34 -24.72 -24.26 56.94
CA PRO A 34 -25.49 -24.07 55.73
C PRO A 34 -26.34 -22.77 55.70
N VAL A 35 -26.86 -22.48 54.51
CA VAL A 35 -27.78 -21.41 54.11
C VAL A 35 -28.91 -21.15 55.11
N ARG A 36 -29.09 -19.88 55.54
CA ARG A 36 -30.28 -19.41 56.25
C ARG A 36 -30.95 -18.25 55.50
N LYS A 37 -32.28 -18.35 55.41
CA LYS A 37 -33.23 -17.48 54.71
C LYS A 37 -33.15 -16.00 55.14
N THR A 38 -33.27 -15.16 54.12
CA THR A 38 -33.40 -13.69 54.08
C THR A 38 -34.61 -13.16 54.85
N LYS A 39 -34.46 -12.02 55.54
CA LYS A 39 -35.55 -11.09 55.90
C LYS A 39 -35.02 -9.67 56.19
N GLY A 40 -35.65 -8.66 55.57
CA GLY A 40 -35.55 -7.21 55.81
C GLY A 40 -34.20 -6.59 55.42
N VAL A 41 -34.02 -5.86 54.31
CA VAL A 41 -34.60 -4.55 53.93
C VAL A 41 -34.42 -3.53 55.06
N ASP A 42 -33.35 -2.74 54.91
CA ASP A 42 -33.02 -1.46 55.56
C ASP A 42 -31.70 -1.38 56.37
N ASP A 43 -30.80 -2.34 56.22
CA ASP A 43 -29.43 -2.24 56.78
C ASP A 43 -28.37 -2.04 55.68
N GLU A 44 -27.49 -1.06 55.88
CA GLU A 44 -26.28 -0.80 55.08
C GLU A 44 -25.36 -2.04 54.92
N GLY A 45 -25.61 -3.09 55.70
CA GLY A 45 -24.95 -4.40 55.61
C GLY A 45 -25.25 -5.21 54.34
N PHE A 46 -26.30 -4.90 53.55
CA PHE A 46 -26.56 -5.60 52.29
C PHE A 46 -25.46 -5.36 51.24
N LEU A 47 -24.92 -4.13 51.18
CA LEU A 47 -23.81 -3.81 50.28
C LEU A 47 -22.49 -4.39 50.79
N ALA A 48 -22.30 -4.49 52.12
CA ALA A 48 -21.12 -5.10 52.72
C ALA A 48 -21.09 -6.64 52.57
N ALA A 49 -22.25 -7.29 52.43
CA ALA A 49 -22.35 -8.73 52.18
C ALA A 49 -22.34 -9.09 50.68
N LEU A 50 -22.42 -8.10 49.78
CA LEU A 50 -22.32 -8.31 48.35
C LEU A 50 -20.84 -8.46 47.98
N ASP A 51 -20.39 -9.70 47.83
CA ASP A 51 -19.05 -10.02 47.36
C ASP A 51 -18.90 -9.61 45.89
N LEU A 52 -18.53 -8.34 45.69
CA LEU A 52 -18.32 -7.74 44.39
C LEU A 52 -17.21 -8.44 43.61
N ASP A 53 -16.23 -9.05 44.31
CA ASP A 53 -15.15 -9.81 43.66
C ASP A 53 -15.67 -11.11 43.03
N ALA A 54 -16.70 -11.73 43.61
CA ALA A 54 -17.39 -12.89 43.02
C ALA A 54 -18.31 -12.52 41.84
N ALA A 55 -18.74 -11.25 41.75
CA ALA A 55 -19.61 -10.76 40.68
C ALA A 55 -18.85 -10.12 39.51
N VAL A 56 -17.56 -9.80 39.69
CA VAL A 56 -16.68 -9.30 38.63
C VAL A 56 -16.30 -10.46 37.73
N ASP A 57 -16.81 -10.42 36.50
CA ASP A 57 -16.48 -11.38 35.46
C ASP A 57 -15.01 -11.24 35.04
N SER A 58 -14.15 -12.02 35.70
CA SER A 58 -12.69 -12.05 35.46
C SER A 58 -12.31 -12.58 34.08
N SER A 59 -13.27 -13.13 33.32
CA SER A 59 -13.03 -13.65 31.98
C SER A 59 -12.76 -12.57 30.92
N HIS A 60 -13.14 -11.31 31.20
CA HIS A 60 -12.98 -10.21 30.25
C HIS A 60 -12.34 -8.98 30.88
N ALA A 61 -11.02 -8.84 30.67
CA ALA A 61 -10.31 -7.61 30.98
C ALA A 61 -10.91 -6.44 30.18
N MET A 62 -11.34 -5.37 30.86
CA MET A 62 -11.83 -4.15 30.22
C MET A 62 -10.80 -3.03 30.34
N CYS A 63 -10.69 -2.22 29.28
CA CYS A 63 -9.79 -1.08 29.29
C CYS A 63 -10.26 -0.03 30.32
N PRO A 64 -9.42 0.37 31.30
CA PRO A 64 -9.83 1.25 32.40
C PRO A 64 -10.26 2.64 31.96
N LYS A 65 -9.82 3.10 30.77
CA LYS A 65 -10.16 4.43 30.25
C LYS A 65 -11.42 4.50 29.39
N CYS A 66 -11.67 3.50 28.55
CA CYS A 66 -12.72 3.58 27.52
C CYS A 66 -13.72 2.42 27.55
N GLY A 67 -13.58 1.49 28.50
CA GLY A 67 -14.48 0.35 28.69
C GLY A 67 -14.50 -0.66 27.54
N ALA A 68 -13.51 -0.66 26.65
CA ALA A 68 -13.43 -1.64 25.57
C ALA A 68 -12.90 -2.97 26.11
N SER A 69 -13.46 -4.09 25.68
CA SER A 69 -12.95 -5.44 25.98
C SER A 69 -11.56 -5.62 25.39
N LEU A 70 -10.64 -6.17 26.19
CA LEU A 70 -9.27 -6.46 25.82
C LEU A 70 -9.12 -7.96 25.56
N PRO A 71 -8.38 -8.36 24.52
CA PRO A 71 -7.81 -9.70 24.43
C PRO A 71 -6.95 -10.02 25.66
N GLU A 72 -6.93 -11.29 26.08
CA GLU A 72 -6.16 -11.74 27.26
C GLU A 72 -4.65 -11.44 27.16
N ASP A 73 -4.13 -11.25 25.94
CA ASP A 73 -2.72 -11.01 25.62
C ASP A 73 -2.42 -9.58 25.13
N ALA A 74 -3.36 -8.64 25.26
CA ALA A 74 -3.18 -7.29 24.73
C ALA A 74 -2.44 -6.35 25.69
N ASP A 75 -1.18 -6.04 25.37
CA ASP A 75 -0.37 -5.02 26.07
C ASP A 75 -0.93 -3.59 25.95
N GLU A 76 -1.83 -3.33 24.99
CA GLU A 76 -2.44 -2.02 24.81
C GLU A 76 -3.90 -2.12 24.34
N CYS A 77 -4.74 -1.21 24.83
CA CYS A 77 -6.12 -1.11 24.38
C CYS A 77 -6.19 -0.77 22.88
N PRO A 78 -6.86 -1.58 22.05
CA PRO A 78 -6.94 -1.35 20.61
C PRO A 78 -7.74 -0.09 20.27
N LYS A 79 -8.64 0.34 21.15
CA LYS A 79 -9.52 1.50 20.93
C LYS A 79 -8.85 2.82 21.32
N CYS A 80 -8.26 2.89 22.52
CA CYS A 80 -7.72 4.15 23.05
C CYS A 80 -6.19 4.16 23.25
N GLY A 81 -5.51 3.02 23.14
CA GLY A 81 -4.06 2.89 23.31
C GLY A 81 -3.59 3.02 24.77
N VAL A 82 -4.49 2.82 25.73
CA VAL A 82 -4.12 2.78 27.16
C VAL A 82 -3.64 1.38 27.50
N ASP A 83 -2.54 1.32 28.24
CA ASP A 83 -2.05 0.09 28.83
C ASP A 83 -2.99 -0.33 29.98
N PRO A 84 -3.55 -1.55 29.94
CA PRO A 84 -4.51 -2.00 30.93
C PRO A 84 -3.95 -2.10 32.35
N THR A 85 -2.64 -2.33 32.50
CA THR A 85 -2.01 -2.49 33.81
C THR A 85 -1.76 -1.14 34.48
N THR A 86 -1.30 -0.15 33.72
CA THR A 86 -0.92 1.16 34.27
C THR A 86 -2.04 2.20 34.19
N GLY A 87 -3.07 1.96 33.37
CA GLY A 87 -4.14 2.93 33.09
C GLY A 87 -3.65 4.18 32.33
N GLN A 88 -2.36 4.28 32.02
CA GLN A 88 -1.76 5.37 31.27
C GLN A 88 -1.71 5.03 29.77
N LEU A 89 -1.50 6.06 28.94
CA LEU A 89 -1.21 5.82 27.52
C LEU A 89 0.07 5.01 27.40
N SER A 90 -0.01 3.88 26.69
CA SER A 90 1.18 3.06 26.41
C SER A 90 2.25 3.94 25.76
N ALA A 91 3.54 3.64 25.97
CA ALA A 91 4.62 4.41 25.36
C ALA A 91 4.44 4.53 23.84
N ARG A 92 3.91 3.47 23.21
CA ARG A 92 3.56 3.41 21.80
C ARG A 92 2.39 4.33 21.45
N ALA A 93 1.31 4.34 22.23
CA ALA A 93 0.18 5.24 22.03
C ALA A 93 0.53 6.71 22.30
N LYS A 94 1.33 6.99 23.31
CA LYS A 94 1.86 8.33 23.62
C LYS A 94 2.72 8.84 22.47
N LYS A 95 3.58 7.98 21.90
CA LYS A 95 4.36 8.30 20.70
C LYS A 95 3.46 8.52 19.46
N ARG A 96 2.47 7.65 19.21
CA ARG A 96 1.46 7.83 18.14
C ARG A 96 0.72 9.17 18.26
N ARG A 97 0.26 9.52 19.46
CA ARG A 97 -0.44 10.78 19.74
C ARG A 97 0.48 12.00 19.74
N GLY A 98 1.76 11.83 20.05
CA GLY A 98 2.78 12.86 19.98
C GLY A 98 3.18 13.21 18.54
N MET A 99 3.03 12.28 17.60
CA MET A 99 3.17 12.52 16.16
C MET A 99 1.91 13.19 15.58
N LYS A 100 1.51 14.35 16.14
CA LYS A 100 0.49 15.17 15.49
C LYS A 100 1.04 15.62 14.14
N GLY A 101 0.48 15.06 13.07
CA GLY A 101 0.70 15.59 11.72
C GLY A 101 0.30 17.07 11.65
N PRO A 102 0.75 17.80 10.63
CA PRO A 102 0.29 19.16 10.40
C PRO A 102 -1.23 19.20 10.25
N ASP A 103 -1.85 20.37 10.46
CA ASP A 103 -3.30 20.52 10.32
C ASP A 103 -3.77 20.05 8.92
N PRO A 104 -4.68 19.06 8.85
CA PRO A 104 -5.22 18.55 7.59
C PRO A 104 -5.84 19.61 6.69
N LYS A 105 -6.25 20.76 7.23
CA LYS A 105 -6.82 21.87 6.42
C LYS A 105 -5.84 22.39 5.37
N PHE A 106 -4.53 22.34 5.62
CA PHE A 106 -3.52 22.80 4.66
C PHE A 106 -3.31 21.81 3.50
N PHE A 107 -3.76 20.56 3.63
CA PHE A 107 -3.59 19.53 2.60
C PHE A 107 -4.16 19.96 1.25
N TRP A 108 -5.37 20.53 1.21
CA TRP A 108 -6.07 20.83 -0.05
C TRP A 108 -5.29 21.79 -0.95
N ARG A 109 -4.69 22.83 -0.34
CA ARG A 109 -3.83 23.77 -1.06
C ARG A 109 -2.46 23.15 -1.37
N ALA A 110 -1.86 22.48 -0.39
CA ALA A 110 -0.55 21.86 -0.54
C ALA A 110 -0.53 20.78 -1.63
N ALA A 111 -1.60 20.01 -1.79
CA ALA A 111 -1.74 18.97 -2.80
C ALA A 111 -1.46 19.48 -4.22
N TRP A 112 -1.73 20.76 -4.50
CA TRP A 112 -1.40 21.39 -5.77
C TRP A 112 -0.06 22.09 -5.75
N THR A 113 0.15 23.01 -4.80
CA THR A 113 1.32 23.89 -4.81
C THR A 113 2.61 23.14 -4.49
N ASP A 114 2.58 22.27 -3.49
CA ASP A 114 3.74 21.47 -3.07
C ASP A 114 4.04 20.35 -4.08
N SER A 115 3.02 19.69 -4.63
CA SER A 115 3.22 18.65 -5.65
C SER A 115 3.84 19.21 -6.94
N TRP A 116 3.45 20.41 -7.37
CA TRP A 116 4.11 21.06 -8.51
C TRP A 116 5.54 21.50 -8.20
N ALA A 117 5.78 22.07 -7.02
CA ALA A 117 7.14 22.43 -6.58
C ALA A 117 8.05 21.19 -6.55
N PHE A 118 7.57 20.10 -5.94
CA PHE A 118 8.26 18.81 -5.88
C PHE A 118 8.56 18.25 -7.27
N THR A 119 7.60 18.32 -8.20
CA THR A 119 7.78 17.83 -9.57
C THR A 119 8.86 18.64 -10.30
N LYS A 120 8.92 19.97 -10.10
CA LYS A 120 9.96 20.84 -10.67
C LYS A 120 11.33 20.54 -10.05
N GLU A 121 11.42 20.38 -8.74
CA GLU A 121 12.68 20.04 -8.05
C GLU A 121 13.22 18.65 -8.46
N ASN A 122 12.33 17.71 -8.79
CA ASN A 122 12.68 16.36 -9.20
C ASN A 122 12.48 16.14 -10.72
N PHE A 123 12.64 17.18 -11.54
CA PHE A 123 12.41 17.12 -12.99
C PHE A 123 13.16 15.97 -13.69
N THR A 124 14.40 15.68 -13.27
CA THR A 124 15.20 14.57 -13.80
C THR A 124 14.56 13.20 -13.57
N VAL A 125 13.79 13.01 -12.49
CA VAL A 125 13.07 11.76 -12.23
C VAL A 125 11.93 11.59 -13.24
N GLY A 126 11.24 12.67 -13.60
CA GLY A 126 10.24 12.68 -14.67
C GLY A 126 10.86 12.33 -16.02
N LEU A 127 12.00 12.94 -16.36
CA LEU A 127 12.72 12.65 -17.61
C LEU A 127 13.22 11.19 -17.68
N ARG A 128 13.74 10.65 -16.58
CA ARG A 128 14.13 9.23 -16.50
C ARG A 128 12.93 8.31 -16.69
N THR A 129 11.79 8.64 -16.08
CA THR A 129 10.54 7.89 -16.23
C THR A 129 10.10 7.86 -17.69
N LEU A 130 10.16 9.00 -18.39
CA LEU A 130 9.90 9.08 -19.82
C LEU A 130 10.84 8.16 -20.61
N LEU A 131 12.15 8.28 -20.37
CA LEU A 131 13.16 7.49 -21.08
C LEU A 131 12.94 5.98 -20.87
N TYR A 132 12.71 5.54 -19.62
CA TYR A 132 12.45 4.13 -19.33
C TYR A 132 11.15 3.65 -19.96
N THR A 133 10.09 4.48 -19.97
CA THR A 133 8.82 4.15 -20.62
C THR A 133 9.01 3.94 -22.13
N ILE A 134 9.75 4.83 -22.80
CA ILE A 134 10.04 4.71 -24.24
C ILE A 134 10.90 3.48 -24.52
N LEU A 135 12.00 3.28 -23.78
CA LEU A 135 12.92 2.16 -24.02
C LEU A 135 12.25 0.81 -23.79
N VAL A 136 11.65 0.61 -22.61
CA VAL A 136 10.97 -0.64 -22.25
C VAL A 136 9.75 -0.86 -23.12
N GLY A 137 8.99 0.20 -23.43
CA GLY A 137 7.85 0.15 -24.33
C GLY A 137 8.25 -0.26 -25.75
N ALA A 138 9.33 0.29 -26.30
CA ALA A 138 9.84 -0.06 -27.62
C ALA A 138 10.29 -1.53 -27.69
N VAL A 139 11.01 -2.01 -26.67
CA VAL A 139 11.37 -3.44 -26.57
C VAL A 139 10.11 -4.31 -26.52
N GLY A 140 9.10 -3.90 -25.75
CA GLY A 140 7.85 -4.64 -25.69
C GLY A 140 7.09 -4.69 -27.01
N VAL A 141 6.93 -3.54 -27.68
CA VAL A 141 6.31 -3.48 -29.02
C VAL A 141 7.07 -4.36 -30.01
N GLY A 142 8.42 -4.30 -30.01
CA GLY A 142 9.25 -5.15 -30.85
C GLY A 142 9.06 -6.65 -30.58
N CYS A 143 8.97 -7.05 -29.31
CA CYS A 143 8.67 -8.44 -28.94
C CYS A 143 7.29 -8.88 -29.41
N SER A 144 6.29 -8.01 -29.29
CA SER A 144 4.93 -8.27 -29.80
C SER A 144 4.91 -8.45 -31.32
N MET A 145 5.59 -7.58 -32.06
CA MET A 145 5.71 -7.69 -33.52
C MET A 145 6.43 -8.99 -33.93
N ALA A 146 7.54 -9.32 -33.28
CA ALA A 146 8.28 -10.57 -33.53
C ALA A 146 7.41 -11.80 -33.25
N ALA A 147 6.70 -11.84 -32.13
CA ALA A 147 5.79 -12.93 -31.78
C ALA A 147 4.64 -13.12 -32.79
N ASN A 148 4.18 -12.04 -33.41
CA ASN A 148 3.14 -12.09 -34.45
C ASN A 148 3.68 -12.49 -35.83
N ALA A 149 4.94 -12.15 -36.13
CA ALA A 149 5.58 -12.50 -37.41
C ALA A 149 6.04 -13.97 -37.46
N ILE A 150 6.31 -14.58 -36.30
CA ILE A 150 6.86 -15.93 -36.20
C ILE A 150 5.73 -16.96 -36.06
N GLN A 151 5.75 -17.99 -36.91
CA GLN A 151 4.81 -19.11 -36.84
C GLN A 151 5.30 -20.24 -35.93
N ASP A 152 6.62 -20.43 -35.86
CA ASP A 152 7.23 -21.51 -35.08
C ASP A 152 7.03 -21.31 -33.57
N PRO A 153 6.50 -22.31 -32.84
CA PRO A 153 6.15 -22.16 -31.43
C PRO A 153 7.32 -21.76 -30.51
N PRO A 154 8.53 -22.36 -30.58
CA PRO A 154 9.58 -22.05 -29.60
C PRO A 154 10.03 -20.57 -29.59
N PRO A 155 10.46 -19.96 -30.71
CA PRO A 155 10.80 -18.53 -30.73
C PRO A 155 9.59 -17.63 -30.45
N LYS A 156 8.38 -18.01 -30.87
CA LYS A 156 7.16 -17.27 -30.56
C LYS A 156 6.89 -17.20 -29.05
N ILE A 157 6.98 -18.33 -28.34
CA ILE A 157 6.82 -18.40 -26.88
C ILE A 157 7.88 -17.55 -26.19
N PHE A 158 9.12 -17.56 -26.67
CA PHE A 158 10.20 -16.71 -26.13
C PHE A 158 9.84 -15.22 -26.21
N PHE A 159 9.40 -14.72 -27.37
CA PHE A 159 9.03 -13.31 -27.52
C PHE A 159 7.76 -12.94 -26.74
N ILE A 160 6.79 -13.85 -26.61
CA ILE A 160 5.63 -13.65 -25.74
C ILE A 160 6.06 -13.53 -24.27
N ALA A 161 6.94 -14.41 -23.79
CA ALA A 161 7.44 -14.37 -22.42
C ALA A 161 8.24 -13.07 -22.16
N LEU A 162 9.10 -12.68 -23.09
CA LEU A 162 9.84 -11.42 -23.00
C LEU A 162 8.91 -10.20 -22.99
N GLN A 163 7.84 -10.23 -23.79
CA GLN A 163 6.80 -9.19 -23.79
C GLN A 163 6.03 -9.14 -22.45
N MET A 164 5.77 -10.28 -21.81
CA MET A 164 5.16 -10.29 -20.49
C MET A 164 6.09 -9.65 -19.46
N LEU A 165 7.39 -9.97 -19.50
CA LEU A 165 8.38 -9.38 -18.59
C LEU A 165 8.52 -7.86 -18.77
N THR A 166 8.57 -7.36 -20.00
CA THR A 166 8.64 -5.91 -20.27
C THR A 166 7.41 -5.18 -19.74
N ASN A 167 6.22 -5.78 -19.86
CA ASN A 167 4.98 -5.23 -19.30
C ASN A 167 4.96 -5.20 -17.77
N LEU A 168 5.80 -5.98 -17.07
CA LEU A 168 5.95 -5.92 -15.61
C LEU A 168 6.91 -4.81 -15.16
N ILE A 169 7.91 -4.46 -15.97
CA ILE A 169 8.93 -3.47 -15.60
C ILE A 169 8.31 -2.09 -15.35
N MET A 170 7.42 -1.62 -16.23
CA MET A 170 6.89 -0.26 -16.12
C MET A 170 5.96 -0.04 -14.91
N PRO A 171 4.97 -0.91 -14.63
CA PRO A 171 4.19 -0.81 -13.40
C PRO A 171 5.05 -0.92 -12.14
N GLY A 172 6.11 -1.74 -12.17
CA GLY A 172 7.06 -1.84 -11.08
C GLY A 172 7.86 -0.56 -10.84
N TRP A 173 8.33 0.08 -11.91
CA TRP A 173 8.96 1.39 -11.84
C TRP A 173 8.01 2.44 -11.26
N GLN A 174 6.76 2.45 -11.71
CA GLN A 174 5.74 3.36 -11.21
C GLN A 174 5.53 3.18 -9.70
N LEU A 175 5.37 1.93 -9.27
CA LEU A 175 5.24 1.60 -7.86
C LEU A 175 6.50 2.02 -7.07
N CYS A 176 7.70 1.80 -7.59
CA CYS A 176 8.96 2.22 -6.96
C CYS A 176 8.98 3.74 -6.67
N VAL A 177 8.71 4.56 -7.68
CA VAL A 177 8.66 6.03 -7.54
C VAL A 177 7.59 6.44 -6.52
N ILE A 178 6.40 5.82 -6.54
CA ILE A 178 5.33 6.11 -5.58
C ILE A 178 5.80 5.82 -4.15
N LEU A 179 6.34 4.62 -3.90
CA LEU A 179 6.77 4.21 -2.55
C LEU A 179 7.89 5.10 -2.03
N GLU A 180 8.88 5.44 -2.86
CA GLU A 180 9.97 6.34 -2.47
C GLU A 180 9.50 7.77 -2.24
N THR A 181 8.57 8.27 -3.06
CA THR A 181 7.99 9.60 -2.88
C THR A 181 7.19 9.69 -1.58
N ILE A 182 6.47 8.63 -1.19
CA ILE A 182 5.77 8.56 0.09
C ILE A 182 6.76 8.60 1.26
N ARG A 183 7.86 7.83 1.17
CA ARG A 183 8.93 7.82 2.20
C ARG A 183 9.58 9.18 2.36
N VAL A 184 9.96 9.81 1.26
CA VAL A 184 10.55 11.15 1.21
C VAL A 184 9.59 12.21 1.78
N SER A 185 8.32 12.14 1.43
CA SER A 185 7.27 13.02 1.97
C SER A 185 7.10 12.86 3.48
N CYS A 186 7.05 11.62 3.97
CA CYS A 186 6.98 11.36 5.41
C CYS A 186 8.24 11.81 6.17
N ALA A 187 9.41 11.75 5.51
CA ALA A 187 10.69 12.23 6.03
C ALA A 187 10.86 13.76 5.90
N LYS A 188 9.85 14.49 5.40
CA LYS A 188 9.89 15.94 5.15
C LYS A 188 11.03 16.37 4.23
N LYS A 189 11.42 15.50 3.31
CA LYS A 189 12.41 15.79 2.27
C LYS A 189 11.68 16.17 0.98
N SER A 190 12.29 17.04 0.19
CA SER A 190 11.75 17.46 -1.12
C SER A 190 12.45 16.78 -2.30
N ASN A 191 13.61 16.14 -2.08
CA ASN A 191 14.37 15.48 -3.13
C ASN A 191 14.35 13.95 -2.96
N ILE A 192 14.06 13.25 -4.06
CA ILE A 192 14.17 11.79 -4.15
C ILE A 192 15.64 11.45 -4.40
N THR A 193 16.34 11.10 -3.32
CA THR A 193 17.77 10.78 -3.38
C THR A 193 17.98 9.52 -4.22
N ARG A 194 18.65 9.68 -5.37
CA ARG A 194 19.10 8.62 -6.31
C ARG A 194 18.18 7.41 -6.41
N LEU A 195 17.08 7.57 -7.14
CA LEU A 195 16.27 6.44 -7.59
C LEU A 195 17.09 5.62 -8.63
N HIS A 196 17.46 4.39 -8.28
CA HIS A 196 18.17 3.48 -9.18
C HIS A 196 17.16 2.65 -9.98
N PHE A 197 17.35 2.58 -11.29
CA PHE A 197 16.56 1.70 -12.14
C PHE A 197 17.19 0.31 -12.13
N ASP A 198 16.50 -0.64 -11.51
CA ASP A 198 16.87 -2.06 -11.49
C ASP A 198 15.73 -2.86 -12.12
N VAL A 199 16.03 -3.53 -13.23
CA VAL A 199 15.06 -4.32 -14.01
C VAL A 199 14.43 -5.42 -13.16
N PHE A 200 15.22 -6.14 -12.36
CA PHE A 200 14.72 -7.26 -11.57
C PHE A 200 13.84 -6.76 -10.42
N ASN A 201 14.27 -5.70 -9.74
CA ASN A 201 13.45 -5.08 -8.71
C ASN A 201 12.13 -4.53 -9.28
N ASN A 202 12.16 -3.92 -10.47
CA ASN A 202 10.97 -3.46 -11.16
C ASN A 202 10.07 -4.62 -11.58
N ILE A 203 10.59 -5.74 -12.08
CA ILE A 203 9.76 -6.92 -12.36
C ILE A 203 9.08 -7.42 -11.07
N ALA A 204 9.81 -7.53 -9.96
CA ALA A 204 9.25 -7.96 -8.68
C ALA A 204 8.16 -7.00 -8.16
N LEU A 205 8.38 -5.69 -8.26
CA LEU A 205 7.37 -4.67 -7.93
C LEU A 205 6.21 -4.66 -8.92
N GLY A 206 6.44 -5.00 -10.19
CA GLY A 206 5.41 -5.17 -11.21
C GLY A 206 4.48 -6.33 -10.89
N ILE A 207 5.04 -7.49 -10.52
CA ILE A 207 4.27 -8.64 -10.04
C ILE A 207 3.45 -8.22 -8.81
N LYS A 208 4.07 -7.50 -7.87
CA LYS A 208 3.39 -6.95 -6.69
C LYS A 208 2.19 -6.08 -7.09
N TRP A 209 2.36 -5.20 -8.06
CA TRP A 209 1.31 -4.34 -8.60
C TRP A 209 0.18 -5.12 -9.25
N PHE A 210 0.49 -6.10 -10.10
CA PHE A 210 -0.52 -6.94 -10.75
C PHE A 210 -1.27 -7.83 -9.78
N LEU A 211 -0.60 -8.44 -8.81
CA LEU A 211 -1.25 -9.20 -7.74
C LEU A 211 -2.15 -8.31 -6.89
N TRP A 212 -1.73 -7.07 -6.63
CA TRP A 212 -2.56 -6.09 -5.94
C TRP A 212 -3.80 -5.73 -6.77
N LEU A 213 -3.64 -5.43 -8.06
CA LEU A 213 -4.77 -5.19 -8.96
C LEU A 213 -5.71 -6.39 -9.05
N LEU A 214 -5.19 -7.61 -9.17
CA LEU A 214 -5.99 -8.84 -9.21
C LEU A 214 -6.75 -9.03 -7.90
N ALA A 215 -6.08 -8.90 -6.76
CA ALA A 215 -6.69 -9.04 -5.44
C ALA A 215 -7.76 -7.97 -5.17
N PHE A 216 -7.59 -6.74 -5.70
CA PHE A 216 -8.51 -5.63 -5.43
C PHE A 216 -9.64 -5.55 -6.46
N VAL A 217 -9.33 -5.59 -7.75
CA VAL A 217 -10.32 -5.42 -8.83
C VAL A 217 -11.27 -6.61 -8.92
N VAL A 218 -10.77 -7.85 -8.74
CA VAL A 218 -11.62 -9.05 -8.83
C VAL A 218 -12.54 -9.17 -7.61
N TRP A 219 -12.06 -8.81 -6.42
CA TRP A 219 -12.82 -9.01 -5.19
C TRP A 219 -13.75 -7.85 -4.83
N MET A 220 -13.41 -6.60 -5.17
CA MET A 220 -14.27 -5.44 -4.93
C MET A 220 -13.94 -4.30 -5.91
N PRO A 221 -14.82 -3.94 -6.87
CA PRO A 221 -14.58 -2.82 -7.79
C PRO A 221 -14.29 -1.49 -7.08
N ILE A 222 -14.90 -1.29 -5.90
CA ILE A 222 -14.69 -0.10 -5.05
C ILE A 222 -13.27 -0.04 -4.49
N ALA A 223 -12.56 -1.17 -4.38
CA ALA A 223 -11.21 -1.25 -3.84
C ALA A 223 -10.21 -0.44 -4.66
N PHE A 224 -10.48 -0.23 -5.95
CA PHE A 224 -9.66 0.67 -6.78
C PHE A 224 -9.65 2.09 -6.23
N VAL A 225 -10.77 2.58 -5.70
CA VAL A 225 -10.86 3.93 -5.10
C VAL A 225 -9.95 4.05 -3.87
N MET A 226 -9.65 2.94 -3.18
CA MET A 226 -8.80 2.88 -1.99
C MET A 226 -7.29 2.88 -2.32
N MET A 227 -6.92 2.86 -3.61
CA MET A 227 -5.54 2.80 -4.09
C MET A 227 -4.56 3.78 -3.41
N PRO A 228 -4.82 5.09 -3.27
CA PRO A 228 -3.85 6.00 -2.65
C PRO A 228 -3.54 5.59 -1.21
N LEU A 229 -4.53 5.17 -0.43
CA LEU A 229 -4.34 4.70 0.94
C LEU A 229 -3.57 3.37 0.99
N ALA A 230 -3.89 2.45 0.08
CA ALA A 230 -3.17 1.19 -0.04
C ALA A 230 -1.68 1.44 -0.32
N MET A 231 -1.34 2.37 -1.22
CA MET A 231 0.04 2.75 -1.51
C MET A 231 0.74 3.35 -0.29
N VAL A 232 0.06 4.17 0.52
CA VAL A 232 0.63 4.67 1.79
C VAL A 232 0.99 3.50 2.71
N HIS A 233 0.12 2.52 2.88
CA HIS A 233 0.41 1.35 3.72
C HIS A 233 1.48 0.42 3.12
N LEU A 234 1.52 0.27 1.80
CA LEU A 234 2.56 -0.51 1.11
C LEU A 234 3.95 0.13 1.22
N ALA A 235 4.02 1.45 1.44
CA ALA A 235 5.29 2.14 1.67
C ALA A 235 5.85 1.87 3.07
N MET A 236 4.99 1.56 4.05
CA MET A 236 5.37 1.32 5.45
C MET A 236 6.05 -0.05 5.63
N PRO A 237 6.82 -0.24 6.73
CA PRO A 237 7.45 -1.53 7.04
C PRO A 237 6.46 -2.69 7.20
N VAL A 238 5.26 -2.40 7.71
CA VAL A 238 4.18 -3.37 7.86
C VAL A 238 3.19 -3.19 6.72
N THR A 239 3.36 -3.97 5.65
CA THR A 239 2.59 -3.79 4.41
C THR A 239 1.22 -4.48 4.42
N MET A 240 0.94 -5.38 5.38
CA MET A 240 -0.24 -6.26 5.36
C MET A 240 -1.56 -5.49 5.16
N ARG A 241 -1.75 -4.35 5.82
CA ARG A 241 -2.96 -3.53 5.67
C ARG A 241 -3.17 -3.01 4.24
N GLY A 242 -2.09 -2.77 3.49
CA GLY A 242 -2.17 -2.35 2.09
C GLY A 242 -2.62 -3.47 1.13
N TRP A 243 -2.61 -4.73 1.58
CA TRP A 243 -3.00 -5.90 0.81
C TRP A 243 -4.41 -6.42 1.11
N VAL A 244 -5.00 -6.03 2.25
CA VAL A 244 -6.26 -6.59 2.73
C VAL A 244 -7.33 -5.50 2.78
N ASN A 245 -8.23 -5.50 1.80
CA ASN A 245 -9.31 -4.51 1.67
C ASN A 245 -10.15 -4.34 2.94
N PHE A 246 -10.53 -5.44 3.58
CA PHE A 246 -11.35 -5.41 4.79
C PHE A 246 -10.66 -4.69 5.96
N LEU A 247 -9.33 -4.79 6.07
CA LEU A 247 -8.55 -4.08 7.08
C LEU A 247 -8.36 -2.60 6.71
N LEU A 248 -8.33 -2.28 5.42
CA LEU A 248 -8.15 -0.91 4.93
C LEU A 248 -9.47 -0.12 4.88
N ALA A 249 -10.62 -0.79 4.78
CA ALA A 249 -11.93 -0.15 4.62
C ALA A 249 -12.29 0.82 5.76
N PRO A 250 -12.11 0.49 7.05
CA PRO A 250 -12.36 1.44 8.14
C PRO A 250 -11.48 2.70 8.04
N THR A 251 -10.21 2.53 7.66
CA THR A 251 -9.28 3.65 7.43
C THR A 251 -9.71 4.49 6.22
N PHE A 252 -10.21 3.85 5.17
CA PHE A 252 -10.73 4.53 3.99
C PHE A 252 -11.93 5.42 4.31
N PHE A 253 -12.94 4.92 5.03
CA PHE A 253 -14.11 5.74 5.37
C PHE A 253 -13.78 6.92 6.29
N ARG A 254 -12.77 6.79 7.16
CA ARG A 254 -12.24 7.93 7.95
C ARG A 254 -11.53 8.97 7.07
N ASN A 255 -10.93 8.54 5.96
CA ASN A 255 -10.12 9.35 5.06
C ASN A 255 -10.77 9.47 3.66
N LEU A 256 -12.11 9.46 3.59
CA LEU A 256 -12.83 9.47 2.32
C LEU A 256 -12.56 10.76 1.54
N GLY A 257 -12.59 11.91 2.22
CA GLY A 257 -12.32 13.23 1.65
C GLY A 257 -10.99 13.31 0.88
N PRO A 258 -9.81 13.12 1.53
CA PRO A 258 -8.53 13.21 0.83
C PRO A 258 -8.38 12.16 -0.28
N THR A 259 -9.01 10.99 -0.12
CA THR A 259 -8.98 9.93 -1.13
C THR A 259 -9.77 10.31 -2.39
N LEU A 260 -11.00 10.80 -2.25
CA LEU A 260 -11.80 11.26 -3.38
C LEU A 260 -11.18 12.48 -4.07
N TYR A 261 -10.53 13.34 -3.31
CA TYR A 261 -9.81 14.49 -3.87
C TYR A 261 -8.58 14.08 -4.68
N TYR A 262 -7.85 13.04 -4.27
CA TYR A 262 -6.81 12.45 -5.12
C TYR A 262 -7.36 12.02 -6.48
N TRP A 263 -8.52 11.36 -6.50
CA TRP A 263 -9.17 10.96 -7.75
C TRP A 263 -9.62 12.15 -8.59
N LEU A 264 -10.18 13.18 -7.95
CA LEU A 264 -10.52 14.43 -8.65
C LEU A 264 -9.28 15.03 -9.32
N ILE A 265 -8.16 15.15 -8.60
CA ILE A 265 -6.88 15.61 -9.15
C ILE A 265 -6.43 14.70 -10.30
N TRP A 266 -6.51 13.39 -10.13
CA TRP A 266 -6.16 12.40 -11.15
C TRP A 266 -6.96 12.64 -12.44
N PHE A 267 -8.28 12.79 -12.34
CA PHE A 267 -9.14 13.07 -13.50
C PHE A 267 -8.80 14.42 -14.13
N CYS A 268 -8.65 15.48 -13.33
CA CYS A 268 -8.28 16.81 -13.83
C CYS A 268 -6.96 16.81 -14.60
N LEU A 269 -5.98 16.00 -14.19
CA LEU A 269 -4.69 15.92 -14.86
C LEU A 269 -4.67 14.92 -16.03
N LYS A 270 -5.31 13.75 -15.89
CA LYS A 270 -5.22 12.67 -16.89
C LYS A 270 -6.22 12.82 -18.03
N VAL A 271 -7.43 13.32 -17.80
CA VAL A 271 -8.45 13.45 -18.85
C VAL A 271 -7.98 14.35 -20.01
N PRO A 272 -7.40 15.55 -19.77
CA PRO A 272 -6.89 16.39 -20.86
C PRO A 272 -5.76 15.75 -21.67
N ILE A 273 -5.00 14.84 -21.06
CA ILE A 273 -3.88 14.14 -21.71
C ILE A 273 -4.39 12.92 -22.50
N LEU A 274 -5.38 12.22 -21.97
CA LEU A 274 -5.97 11.02 -22.60
C LEU A 274 -6.91 11.38 -23.76
N LEU A 275 -7.60 12.52 -23.70
CA LEU A 275 -8.59 12.91 -24.70
C LEU A 275 -8.00 13.03 -26.12
N PRO A 276 -6.88 13.75 -26.38
CA PRO A 276 -6.27 13.79 -27.70
C PRO A 276 -5.84 12.41 -28.21
N LEU A 277 -5.28 11.56 -27.34
CA LEU A 277 -4.86 10.21 -27.70
C LEU A 277 -6.07 9.36 -28.12
N PHE A 278 -7.17 9.44 -27.37
CA PHE A 278 -8.41 8.75 -27.69
C PHE A 278 -9.01 9.22 -29.02
N VAL A 279 -9.05 10.53 -29.27
CA VAL A 279 -9.53 11.09 -30.55
C VAL A 279 -8.64 10.64 -31.71
N SER A 280 -7.31 10.72 -31.57
CA SER A 280 -6.38 10.22 -32.58
C SER A 280 -6.55 8.73 -32.88
N ALA A 281 -6.76 7.91 -31.83
CA ALA A 281 -6.99 6.47 -31.98
C ALA A 281 -8.32 6.17 -32.70
N LEU A 282 -9.41 6.88 -32.38
CA LEU A 282 -10.70 6.74 -33.06
C LEU A 282 -10.60 7.13 -34.53
N VAL A 283 -9.94 8.25 -34.85
CA VAL A 283 -9.73 8.68 -36.24
C VAL A 283 -8.96 7.61 -37.01
N LEU A 284 -7.89 7.07 -36.42
CA LEU A 284 -7.11 5.99 -37.03
C LEU A 284 -7.96 4.73 -37.25
N GLN A 285 -8.76 4.33 -36.26
CA GLN A 285 -9.61 3.14 -36.33
C GLN A 285 -10.63 3.26 -37.46
N VAL A 286 -11.33 4.39 -37.58
CA VAL A 286 -12.29 4.63 -38.67
C VAL A 286 -11.59 4.57 -40.03
N ARG A 287 -10.39 5.14 -40.15
CA ARG A 287 -9.61 5.09 -41.39
C ARG A 287 -9.15 3.68 -41.74
N LEU A 288 -8.67 2.91 -40.77
CA LEU A 288 -8.27 1.52 -40.98
C LEU A 288 -9.46 0.64 -41.41
N LEU A 289 -10.64 0.83 -40.83
CA LEU A 289 -11.85 0.10 -41.22
C LEU A 289 -12.23 0.39 -42.69
N ALA A 290 -12.22 1.65 -43.10
CA ALA A 290 -12.49 2.03 -44.49
C ALA A 290 -11.48 1.38 -45.48
N ILE A 291 -10.20 1.29 -45.09
CA ILE A 291 -9.18 0.60 -45.87
C ILE A 291 -9.50 -0.88 -45.98
N VAL A 292 -9.81 -1.55 -44.86
CA VAL A 292 -10.16 -2.97 -44.84
C VAL A 292 -11.39 -3.27 -45.70
N GLU A 293 -12.41 -2.41 -45.66
CA GLU A 293 -13.60 -2.55 -46.50
C GLU A 293 -13.28 -2.38 -47.99
N SER A 294 -12.45 -1.38 -48.36
CA SER A 294 -12.02 -1.20 -49.76
C SER A 294 -11.24 -2.42 -50.28
N LEU A 295 -10.38 -3.01 -49.44
CA LEU A 295 -9.63 -4.22 -49.77
C LEU A 295 -10.56 -5.44 -49.95
N LYS A 296 -11.57 -5.59 -49.09
CA LYS A 296 -12.58 -6.66 -49.21
C LYS A 296 -13.41 -6.52 -50.48
N ALA A 297 -13.70 -5.29 -50.90
CA ALA A 297 -14.40 -5.01 -52.15
C ALA A 297 -13.54 -5.26 -53.42
N GLN A 298 -12.31 -5.76 -53.27
CA GLN A 298 -11.31 -5.86 -54.35
C GLN A 298 -11.06 -4.54 -55.08
N GLN A 299 -11.43 -3.42 -54.46
CA GLN A 299 -11.20 -2.10 -55.01
C GLN A 299 -9.77 -1.70 -54.68
N LYS A 300 -9.04 -1.16 -55.65
CA LYS A 300 -7.68 -0.67 -55.41
C LYS A 300 -7.77 0.41 -54.32
N PRO A 301 -7.15 0.22 -53.14
CA PRO A 301 -7.26 1.18 -52.06
C PRO A 301 -6.65 2.51 -52.52
N THR A 302 -7.45 3.57 -52.54
CA THR A 302 -7.01 4.93 -52.89
C THR A 302 -6.32 5.58 -51.70
N ILE A 303 -5.38 4.88 -51.05
CA ILE A 303 -4.60 5.49 -49.98
C ILE A 303 -3.52 6.33 -50.65
N ASN A 304 -3.69 7.64 -50.61
CA ASN A 304 -2.61 8.54 -50.93
C ASN A 304 -1.49 8.34 -49.89
N GLY A 305 -0.29 7.97 -50.32
CA GLY A 305 0.85 7.71 -49.42
C GLY A 305 1.10 8.88 -48.45
N THR A 306 0.84 10.10 -48.89
CA THR A 306 0.93 11.31 -48.07
C THR A 306 -0.05 11.31 -46.89
N GLU A 307 -1.29 10.85 -47.08
CA GLU A 307 -2.28 10.79 -46.00
C GLU A 307 -1.88 9.79 -44.91
N LEU A 308 -1.34 8.63 -45.32
CA LEU A 308 -0.87 7.61 -44.38
C LEU A 308 0.31 8.13 -43.54
N VAL A 309 1.26 8.82 -44.17
CA VAL A 309 2.40 9.44 -43.47
C VAL A 309 1.93 10.50 -42.47
N ILE A 310 0.99 11.37 -42.87
CA ILE A 310 0.42 12.39 -41.98
C ILE A 310 -0.28 11.75 -40.78
N LEU A 311 -1.06 10.70 -40.98
CA LEU A 311 -1.76 9.99 -39.91
C LEU A 311 -0.78 9.34 -38.92
N ILE A 312 0.26 8.67 -39.42
CA ILE A 312 1.30 8.05 -38.57
C ILE A 312 2.06 9.12 -37.78
N ALA A 313 2.43 10.23 -38.43
CA ALA A 313 3.12 11.34 -37.79
C ALA A 313 2.26 12.00 -36.69
N ALA A 314 0.97 12.20 -36.96
CA ALA A 314 0.02 12.74 -35.99
C ALA A 314 -0.12 11.81 -34.77
N LEU A 315 -0.31 10.51 -34.98
CA LEU A 315 -0.39 9.53 -33.89
C LEU A 315 0.89 9.47 -33.07
N GLY A 316 2.06 9.41 -33.74
CA GLY A 316 3.36 9.37 -33.08
C GLY A 316 3.61 10.62 -32.23
N THR A 317 3.23 11.79 -32.74
CA THR A 317 3.36 13.07 -32.01
C THR A 317 2.41 13.10 -30.80
N THR A 318 1.14 12.73 -30.96
CA THR A 318 0.18 12.66 -29.85
C THR A 318 0.62 11.66 -28.78
N ALA A 319 1.12 10.50 -29.19
CA ALA A 319 1.64 9.49 -28.27
C ALA A 319 2.87 10.00 -27.49
N LEU A 320 3.79 10.71 -28.16
CA LEU A 320 4.95 11.31 -27.49
C LEU A 320 4.54 12.37 -26.48
N ILE A 321 3.61 13.27 -26.83
CA ILE A 321 3.07 14.28 -25.91
C ILE A 321 2.41 13.61 -24.71
N TYR A 322 1.62 12.55 -24.94
CA TYR A 322 1.03 11.75 -23.87
C TYR A 322 2.11 11.18 -22.94
N LEU A 323 3.13 10.51 -23.46
CA LEU A 323 4.19 9.90 -22.65
C LEU A 323 4.97 10.92 -21.81
N VAL A 324 5.29 12.08 -22.41
CA VAL A 324 5.95 13.18 -21.71
C VAL A 324 5.08 13.66 -20.56
N ALA A 325 3.83 14.02 -20.83
CA ALA A 325 2.92 14.55 -19.81
C ALA A 325 2.60 13.51 -18.73
N ASP A 326 2.37 12.25 -19.09
CA ASP A 326 2.07 11.15 -18.18
C ASP A 326 3.20 10.93 -17.17
N SER A 327 4.46 11.01 -17.63
CA SER A 327 5.65 10.84 -16.79
C SER A 327 5.76 11.89 -15.68
N PHE A 328 5.44 13.15 -15.96
CA PHE A 328 5.43 14.21 -14.95
C PHE A 328 4.20 14.18 -14.06
N VAL A 329 3.02 13.89 -14.63
CA VAL A 329 1.78 13.73 -13.85
C VAL A 329 1.89 12.58 -12.86
N MET A 330 2.58 11.49 -13.23
CA MET A 330 2.82 10.37 -12.34
C MET A 330 3.64 10.79 -11.11
N LEU A 331 4.71 11.58 -11.27
CA LEU A 331 5.51 12.11 -10.16
C LEU A 331 4.70 13.08 -9.29
N PHE A 332 3.88 13.93 -9.91
CA PHE A 332 2.97 14.82 -9.22
C PHE A 332 1.98 14.03 -8.34
N LEU A 333 1.32 13.01 -8.90
CA LEU A 333 0.36 12.19 -8.18
C LEU A 333 1.02 11.36 -7.07
N ALA A 334 2.23 10.86 -7.29
CA ALA A 334 3.02 10.20 -6.24
C ALA A 334 3.26 11.13 -5.04
N ARG A 335 3.52 12.43 -5.30
CA ARG A 335 3.66 13.43 -4.24
C ARG A 335 2.34 13.69 -3.51
N VAL A 336 1.22 13.78 -4.22
CA VAL A 336 -0.11 13.90 -3.59
C VAL A 336 -0.36 12.74 -2.61
N ILE A 337 -0.05 11.50 -3.00
CA ILE A 337 -0.17 10.33 -2.09
C ILE A 337 0.76 10.48 -0.88
N GLY A 338 2.00 10.94 -1.09
CA GLY A 338 2.92 11.24 -0.01
C GLY A 338 2.42 12.34 0.95
N LEU A 339 1.70 13.34 0.44
CA LEU A 339 1.07 14.38 1.25
C LEU A 339 -0.14 13.86 2.02
N ILE A 340 -0.93 12.93 1.46
CA ILE A 340 -1.97 12.21 2.22
C ILE A 340 -1.31 11.48 3.40
N ALA A 341 -0.22 10.76 3.13
CA ALA A 341 0.54 10.08 4.16
C ALA A 341 1.05 11.04 5.24
N TYR A 342 1.44 12.26 4.88
CA TYR A 342 2.02 13.26 5.79
C TYR A 342 0.97 14.01 6.64
N TYR A 343 -0.11 14.49 6.03
CA TYR A 343 -1.13 15.29 6.73
C TYR A 343 -2.10 14.43 7.54
N PHE A 344 -2.35 13.18 7.13
CA PHE A 344 -3.33 12.30 7.77
C PHE A 344 -2.68 11.14 8.56
N GLN A 345 -1.40 11.27 8.96
CA GLN A 345 -0.66 10.22 9.69
C GLN A 345 -1.41 9.63 10.87
N ASN A 346 -2.10 10.48 11.63
CA ASN A 346 -2.87 10.14 12.82
C ASN A 346 -4.16 9.37 12.52
N GLN A 347 -4.71 9.49 11.31
CA GLN A 347 -5.94 8.82 10.87
C GLN A 347 -5.67 7.53 10.10
N LEU A 348 -4.44 7.38 9.59
CA LEU A 348 -4.02 6.27 8.72
C LEU A 348 -3.53 5.04 9.48
N ASP A 349 -3.53 5.04 10.82
CA ASP A 349 -3.06 3.94 11.67
C ASP A 349 -1.67 3.40 11.23
N LEU A 350 -0.79 4.30 10.80
CA LEU A 350 0.52 3.93 10.28
C LEU A 350 1.40 3.41 11.40
N VAL A 351 1.98 2.23 11.20
CA VAL A 351 3.13 1.78 12.00
C VAL A 351 4.33 2.53 11.46
N THR A 352 4.58 3.72 12.01
CA THR A 352 5.52 4.69 11.42
C THR A 352 6.96 4.18 11.38
N PHE A 353 7.73 4.70 10.43
CA PHE A 353 9.20 4.54 10.31
C PHE A 353 9.99 4.97 11.55
N ILE A 354 9.35 5.66 12.50
CA ILE A 354 9.95 6.20 13.73
C ILE A 354 9.86 5.19 14.88
N ALA A 355 9.43 3.95 14.64
CA ALA A 355 10.24 2.88 15.20
C ALA A 355 11.55 2.88 14.38
N GLU A 356 12.45 3.82 14.68
CA GLU A 356 13.86 3.48 14.67
C GLU A 356 13.94 2.22 15.53
N LYS A 357 13.78 1.06 14.90
CA LYS A 357 14.70 0.00 15.22
C LYS A 357 16.02 0.69 14.99
N GLU A 358 16.63 1.18 16.07
CA GLU A 358 18.06 1.37 16.11
C GLU A 358 18.60 0.23 15.27
N TYR A 359 19.16 0.58 14.10
CA TYR A 359 19.67 -0.44 13.22
C TYR A 359 20.89 -0.97 13.95
N LYS A 360 20.63 -1.89 14.89
CA LYS A 360 21.57 -2.88 15.32
C LYS A 360 21.86 -3.58 14.02
N ARG A 361 22.93 -3.12 13.36
CA ARG A 361 23.50 -3.75 12.18
C ARG A 361 23.43 -5.21 12.55
N LYS A 362 22.55 -5.97 11.88
CA LYS A 362 22.49 -7.40 12.11
C LYS A 362 23.93 -7.81 11.88
N GLU A 363 24.61 -8.19 12.96
CA GLU A 363 25.95 -8.72 12.84
C GLU A 363 25.82 -9.77 11.76
N VAL A 364 26.60 -9.58 10.69
CA VAL A 364 26.59 -10.51 9.57
C VAL A 364 26.88 -11.83 10.23
N LYS A 365 25.86 -12.69 10.33
CA LYS A 365 26.03 -14.00 10.95
C LYS A 365 27.04 -14.67 10.04
N VAL A 366 28.27 -14.76 10.51
CA VAL A 366 29.34 -15.42 9.82
C VAL A 366 29.29 -16.89 10.23
N ASP A 367 29.52 -17.77 9.28
CA ASP A 367 29.69 -19.18 9.59
C ASP A 367 30.98 -19.39 10.38
N ALA A 368 31.27 -20.65 10.75
CA ALA A 368 32.48 -21.01 11.49
C ALA A 368 33.79 -20.60 10.76
N TRP A 369 33.71 -20.20 9.49
CA TRP A 369 34.84 -19.82 8.65
C TRP A 369 34.87 -18.33 8.31
N GLY A 370 34.01 -17.52 8.93
CA GLY A 370 34.00 -16.07 8.70
C GLY A 370 33.23 -15.62 7.45
N ASN A 371 32.54 -16.53 6.75
CA ASN A 371 31.77 -16.17 5.56
C ASN A 371 30.34 -15.76 5.92
N PRO A 372 29.76 -14.75 5.24
CA PRO A 372 28.37 -14.32 5.49
C PRO A 372 27.37 -15.45 5.22
N ILE A 373 26.60 -15.86 6.23
CA ILE A 373 25.52 -16.86 6.09
C ILE A 373 24.41 -16.27 5.23
N LYS A 374 24.23 -16.83 4.02
CA LYS A 374 23.17 -16.46 3.09
C LYS A 374 21.79 -16.70 3.72
N THR A 375 20.93 -15.69 3.66
CA THR A 375 19.53 -15.81 4.11
C THR A 375 18.74 -16.78 3.22
N ASN A 376 17.67 -17.39 3.73
CA ASN A 376 16.81 -18.27 2.92
C ASN A 376 16.30 -17.56 1.66
N GLY A 377 16.05 -16.24 1.71
CA GLY A 377 15.69 -15.44 0.55
C GLY A 377 16.81 -15.35 -0.50
N GLN A 378 18.06 -15.17 -0.08
CA GLN A 378 19.22 -15.19 -0.98
C GLN A 378 19.47 -16.58 -1.57
N LYS A 379 19.28 -17.64 -0.78
CA LYS A 379 19.35 -19.03 -1.28
C LYS A 379 18.27 -19.30 -2.33
N MET A 380 17.03 -18.89 -2.07
CA MET A 380 15.94 -19.01 -3.05
C MET A 380 16.18 -18.16 -4.30
N MET A 381 16.77 -16.98 -4.16
CA MET A 381 17.16 -16.12 -5.29
C MET A 381 18.26 -16.78 -6.13
N GLU A 382 19.29 -17.36 -5.51
CA GLU A 382 20.34 -18.11 -6.21
C GLU A 382 19.78 -19.34 -6.91
N VAL A 383 18.90 -20.11 -6.25
CA VAL A 383 18.19 -21.24 -6.88
C VAL A 383 17.36 -20.76 -8.07
N GLY A 384 16.64 -19.64 -7.93
CA GLY A 384 15.88 -19.04 -9.02
C GLY A 384 16.76 -18.58 -10.19
N LEU A 385 17.95 -18.04 -9.90
CA LEU A 385 18.93 -17.61 -10.92
C LEU A 385 19.53 -18.83 -11.64
N ILE A 386 19.85 -19.89 -10.90
CA ILE A 386 20.33 -21.17 -11.46
C ILE A 386 19.26 -21.80 -12.33
N ILE A 387 17.99 -21.87 -11.88
CA ILE A 387 16.87 -22.37 -12.68
C ILE A 387 16.68 -21.51 -13.93
N GLY A 388 16.75 -20.18 -13.81
CA GLY A 388 16.65 -19.25 -14.94
C GLY A 388 17.75 -19.45 -15.97
N VAL A 389 19.00 -19.60 -15.53
CA VAL A 389 20.15 -19.87 -16.41
C VAL A 389 20.02 -21.26 -17.05
N LEU A 390 19.61 -22.28 -16.28
CA LEU A 390 19.37 -23.62 -16.82
C LEU A 390 18.29 -23.58 -17.89
N LEU A 391 17.14 -22.95 -17.65
CA LEU A 391 16.07 -22.80 -18.63
C LEU A 391 16.54 -22.05 -19.88
N LEU A 392 17.35 -21.01 -19.71
CA LEU A 392 17.91 -20.24 -20.82
C LEU A 392 18.91 -21.08 -21.64
N VAL A 393 19.84 -21.78 -20.99
CA VAL A 393 20.83 -22.65 -21.66
C VAL A 393 20.13 -23.83 -22.33
N THR A 394 19.16 -24.46 -21.68
CA THR A 394 18.37 -25.54 -22.30
C THR A 394 17.49 -25.02 -23.43
N GLY A 395 16.93 -23.82 -23.31
CA GLY A 395 16.11 -23.19 -24.35
C GLY A 395 16.93 -22.82 -25.58
N VAL A 396 18.09 -22.19 -25.39
CA VAL A 396 19.03 -21.84 -26.46
C VAL A 396 19.67 -23.10 -27.07
N GLY A 397 20.06 -24.07 -26.25
CA GLY A 397 20.60 -25.36 -26.70
C GLY A 397 19.59 -26.18 -27.50
N TRP A 398 18.35 -26.25 -27.03
CA TRP A 398 17.24 -26.88 -27.78
C TRP A 398 16.96 -26.15 -29.09
N PHE A 399 16.97 -24.81 -29.07
CA PHE A 399 16.77 -24.01 -30.27
C PHE A 399 17.92 -24.21 -31.29
N ALA A 400 19.17 -24.22 -30.84
CA ALA A 400 20.34 -24.50 -31.68
C ALA A 400 20.32 -25.94 -32.23
N TYR A 401 19.97 -26.93 -31.39
CA TYR A 401 19.78 -28.31 -31.81
C TYR A 401 18.70 -28.44 -32.90
N MET A 402 17.57 -27.78 -32.73
CA MET A 402 16.49 -27.76 -33.72
C MET A 402 16.91 -27.09 -35.03
N GLN A 403 17.72 -26.03 -34.98
CA GLN A 403 18.25 -25.39 -36.21
C GLN A 403 19.29 -26.25 -36.93
N LEU A 404 20.12 -26.98 -36.19
CA LEU A 404 21.19 -27.81 -36.74
C LEU A 404 20.71 -29.16 -37.28
N PHE A 405 19.71 -29.78 -36.65
CA PHE A 405 19.35 -31.17 -36.92
C PHE A 405 17.97 -31.38 -37.58
N LYS A 406 17.14 -30.34 -37.68
CA LYS A 406 15.79 -30.48 -38.29
C LYS A 406 15.75 -30.25 -39.81
N LYS A 407 16.91 -30.20 -40.47
CA LYS A 407 17.03 -30.01 -41.93
C LYS A 407 17.41 -31.26 -42.73
N ASN A 408 17.39 -32.45 -42.11
CA ASN A 408 17.52 -33.73 -42.82
C ASN A 408 16.21 -34.51 -42.76
#